data_AF-A0AAD8TCB4-F1
#
_entry.id   AF-A0AAD8TCB4-F1
#
_cell.length_a   1.000
_cell.length_b   1.000
_cell.length_c   1.000
_cell.angle_alpha   90.00
_cell.angle_beta   90.00
_cell.angle_gamma   90.00
#
_symmetry.space_group_name_H-M   'P 1'
#
loop_
_entity.id
_entity.type
_entity.pdbx_description
1 polymer ?
#
loop_
_entity_poly.entity_id
_entity_poly.type
_entity_poly.pdbx_seq_one_letter_code
_entity_poly.pdbx_strand_id
1 'polypeptide(L)'
;MWPRVPGWRRAVRLGLQLGSAGTMEKAWHQDSCEVISREGQPGTAPMKMLYSGYRASLKNKAAEAMAQLAPLEDADKAVEERRTVLYNKVVTSYHKAKIERATLARELEAVKVEAAKVPRLEADLRAARAQCAESEEAGRSAAAKLKVADGELTRLRRWRRTISPSSPPLGRQRRRRWRIDAVDVHVRWEPQEEAAFPETQDAALAAVGVARESRRRATGEGSSECFTMEDYMSSLAARVEPITKFGWELRKAAEELVPMLWPAEAVPQDISSLTSLIERAPDRFLDWKESATRAGADMALSFVLSWYNEVDLGQLEYRRAGVEEELSADQKAARLARASAIADFVDKRLFVADPNPHSDEEEELEDEEVEMRPIRWLDAPPAGV
;
A
#
# COMPACT_ATOMS: atom_id res chain seq x y z
N MET A 1 26.58 -35.87 -12.16
CA MET A 1 25.66 -36.74 -12.92
C MET A 1 25.06 -37.72 -11.92
N TRP A 2 23.93 -37.34 -11.31
CA TRP A 2 23.20 -38.09 -10.28
C TRP A 2 21.75 -38.29 -10.76
N PRO A 3 21.08 -39.38 -10.40
CA PRO A 3 19.78 -39.72 -10.97
C PRO A 3 18.64 -38.91 -10.34
N ARG A 4 17.73 -38.46 -11.20
CA ARG A 4 16.40 -37.90 -10.84
C ARG A 4 15.55 -38.99 -10.16
N VAL A 5 14.95 -38.68 -9.03
CA VAL A 5 13.84 -39.45 -8.45
C VAL A 5 12.60 -38.54 -8.42
N PRO A 6 11.53 -38.85 -9.19
CA PRO A 6 10.28 -38.11 -9.15
C PRO A 6 9.32 -38.74 -8.14
N GLY A 7 8.72 -37.95 -7.25
CA GLY A 7 7.55 -38.40 -6.51
C GLY A 7 7.43 -37.94 -5.06
N TRP A 8 7.39 -36.62 -4.81
CA TRP A 8 6.97 -36.08 -3.50
C TRP A 8 5.71 -35.20 -3.57
N ARG A 9 5.27 -34.77 -4.76
CA ARG A 9 4.16 -33.81 -4.93
C ARG A 9 2.74 -34.40 -5.01
N ARG A 10 2.50 -35.64 -4.57
CA ARG A 10 1.12 -36.16 -4.36
C ARG A 10 0.60 -36.02 -2.93
N ALA A 11 1.46 -35.74 -1.94
CA ALA A 11 1.05 -35.78 -0.53
C ALA A 11 0.38 -34.50 -0.03
N VAL A 12 0.68 -33.34 -0.61
CA VAL A 12 0.23 -32.05 -0.04
C VAL A 12 -1.11 -31.57 -0.60
N ARG A 13 -1.49 -31.98 -1.83
CA ARG A 13 -2.80 -31.62 -2.42
C ARG A 13 -3.93 -32.63 -2.09
N LEU A 14 -3.62 -33.77 -1.47
CA LEU A 14 -4.61 -34.71 -0.91
C LEU A 14 -4.97 -34.43 0.56
N GLY A 15 -4.27 -33.53 1.25
CA GLY A 15 -4.56 -33.16 2.65
C GLY A 15 -5.86 -32.35 2.84
N LEU A 16 -6.47 -31.86 1.76
CA LEU A 16 -7.73 -31.10 1.75
C LEU A 16 -8.90 -31.85 1.10
N GLN A 17 -8.69 -33.09 0.66
CA GLN A 17 -9.79 -34.04 0.45
C GLN A 17 -9.84 -34.97 1.66
N LEU A 18 -10.75 -34.64 2.58
CA LEU A 18 -11.19 -35.48 3.69
C LEU A 18 -11.63 -36.86 3.18
N GLY A 19 -10.65 -37.74 2.97
CA GLY A 19 -10.81 -39.16 2.88
C GLY A 19 -11.21 -39.70 4.25
N SER A 20 -12.44 -40.17 4.33
CA SER A 20 -12.92 -41.16 5.29
C SER A 20 -12.84 -40.78 6.77
N ALA A 21 -13.85 -40.03 7.22
CA ALA A 21 -14.27 -40.00 8.63
C ALA A 21 -14.72 -41.37 9.20
N GLY A 22 -14.62 -42.46 8.43
CA GLY A 22 -15.12 -43.80 8.81
C GLY A 22 -14.10 -44.70 9.50
N THR A 23 -12.79 -44.40 9.46
CA THR A 23 -11.76 -45.29 10.04
C THR A 23 -11.39 -44.96 11.49
N MET A 24 -11.54 -43.70 11.94
CA MET A 24 -11.35 -43.35 13.36
C MET A 24 -12.53 -43.73 14.26
N GLU A 25 -13.75 -43.89 13.73
CA GLU A 25 -14.92 -44.26 14.57
C GLU A 25 -14.83 -45.68 15.15
N LYS A 26 -14.09 -46.60 14.53
CA LYS A 26 -13.99 -48.00 15.00
C LYS A 26 -13.07 -48.20 16.22
N ALA A 27 -12.07 -47.33 16.42
CA ALA A 27 -11.13 -47.46 17.53
C ALA A 27 -11.66 -46.88 18.87
N TRP A 28 -12.76 -46.11 18.84
CA TRP A 28 -13.28 -45.37 20.01
C TRP A 28 -14.43 -46.11 20.72
N HIS A 29 -14.80 -47.29 20.25
CA HIS A 29 -15.96 -48.03 20.76
C HIS A 29 -15.71 -48.88 22.02
N GLN A 30 -14.47 -48.94 22.53
CA GLN A 30 -14.12 -49.85 23.64
C GLN A 30 -13.75 -49.17 24.97
N ASP A 31 -13.51 -47.85 25.00
CA ASP A 31 -13.13 -47.17 26.23
C ASP A 31 -14.30 -46.38 26.84
N SER A 32 -14.83 -46.89 27.95
CA SER A 32 -15.75 -46.17 28.82
C SER A 32 -14.95 -45.31 29.80
N CYS A 33 -15.05 -43.99 29.70
CA CYS A 33 -14.53 -43.09 30.74
C CYS A 33 -15.54 -42.95 31.87
N GLU A 34 -15.07 -43.01 33.11
CA GLU A 34 -15.87 -42.63 34.28
C GLU A 34 -16.08 -41.11 34.25
N VAL A 35 -17.35 -40.70 34.22
CA VAL A 35 -17.72 -39.27 34.24
C VAL A 35 -18.40 -39.01 35.57
N ILE A 36 -17.81 -38.14 36.37
CA ILE A 36 -18.41 -37.68 37.62
C ILE A 36 -19.48 -36.65 37.24
N SER A 37 -20.75 -36.98 37.51
CA SER A 37 -21.85 -36.07 37.27
C SER A 37 -21.72 -34.81 38.15
N ARG A 38 -22.38 -33.71 37.77
CA ARG A 38 -22.38 -32.46 38.55
C ARG A 38 -22.92 -32.61 39.99
N GLU A 39 -23.63 -33.70 40.25
CA GLU A 39 -24.17 -34.12 41.57
C GLU A 39 -23.28 -35.14 42.30
N GLY A 40 -22.06 -35.40 41.82
CA GLY A 40 -21.07 -36.25 42.48
C GLY A 40 -21.30 -37.77 42.36
N GLN A 41 -22.29 -38.21 41.57
CA GLN A 41 -22.52 -39.63 41.34
C GLN A 41 -21.69 -40.15 40.14
N PRO A 42 -20.97 -41.28 40.31
CA PRO A 42 -20.23 -41.92 39.23
C PRO A 42 -21.21 -42.55 38.25
N GLY A 43 -21.22 -42.05 37.02
CA GLY A 43 -22.02 -42.59 35.92
C GLY A 43 -21.13 -42.94 34.73
N THR A 44 -21.32 -44.11 34.14
CA THR A 44 -20.67 -44.48 32.88
C THR A 44 -21.51 -43.95 31.71
N ALA A 45 -21.10 -42.80 31.15
CA ALA A 45 -21.69 -42.28 29.91
C ALA A 45 -20.82 -42.68 28.72
N PRO A 46 -21.39 -43.21 27.62
CA PRO A 46 -20.61 -43.53 26.43
C PRO A 46 -19.98 -42.27 25.86
N MET A 47 -18.65 -42.28 25.64
CA MET A 47 -17.84 -41.14 25.19
C MET A 47 -18.41 -40.43 23.95
N LYS A 48 -19.15 -41.16 23.10
CA LYS A 48 -19.88 -40.66 21.93
C LYS A 48 -20.91 -39.55 22.24
N MET A 49 -21.48 -39.54 23.45
CA MET A 49 -22.43 -38.50 23.88
C MET A 49 -21.73 -37.18 24.24
N LEU A 50 -20.53 -37.22 24.81
CA LEU A 50 -19.77 -36.02 25.19
C LEU A 50 -19.16 -35.32 23.97
N TYR A 51 -18.59 -36.09 23.05
CA TYR A 51 -17.97 -35.54 21.84
C TYR A 51 -18.99 -35.03 20.81
N SER A 52 -20.17 -35.63 20.72
CA SER A 52 -21.23 -35.14 19.82
C SER A 52 -21.78 -33.79 20.29
N GLY A 53 -21.99 -33.61 21.59
CA GLY A 53 -22.39 -32.33 22.19
C GLY A 53 -21.32 -31.23 22.04
N TYR A 54 -20.05 -31.56 22.28
CA TYR A 54 -18.93 -30.62 22.11
C TYR A 54 -18.74 -30.21 20.64
N ARG A 55 -18.80 -31.16 19.70
CA ARG A 55 -18.71 -30.88 18.26
C ARG A 55 -19.88 -30.04 17.76
N ALA A 56 -21.09 -30.28 18.25
CA ALA A 56 -22.24 -29.44 17.94
C ALA A 56 -22.08 -28.03 18.51
N SER A 57 -21.57 -27.90 19.74
CA SER A 57 -21.25 -26.59 20.34
C SER A 57 -20.20 -25.82 19.54
N LEU A 58 -19.13 -26.47 19.09
CA LEU A 58 -18.11 -25.85 18.25
C LEU A 58 -18.66 -25.43 16.89
N LYS A 59 -19.49 -26.26 16.24
CA LYS A 59 -20.14 -25.88 14.97
C LYS A 59 -21.06 -24.67 15.15
N ASN A 60 -21.81 -24.60 16.24
CA ASN A 60 -22.69 -23.47 16.52
C ASN A 60 -21.88 -22.19 16.80
N LYS A 61 -20.79 -22.29 17.58
CA LYS A 61 -19.89 -21.14 17.83
C LYS A 61 -19.18 -20.67 16.56
N ALA A 62 -18.75 -21.59 15.69
CA ALA A 62 -18.16 -21.24 14.41
C ALA A 62 -19.18 -20.56 13.49
N ALA A 63 -20.43 -21.06 13.44
CA ALA A 63 -21.51 -20.43 12.69
C ALA A 63 -21.85 -19.03 13.22
N GLU A 64 -21.85 -18.85 14.54
CA GLU A 64 -22.07 -17.55 15.20
C GLU A 64 -20.93 -16.57 14.90
N ALA A 65 -19.67 -17.02 14.93
CA ALA A 65 -18.52 -16.20 14.55
C ALA A 65 -18.55 -15.79 13.08
N MET A 66 -18.91 -16.71 12.16
CA MET A 66 -19.07 -16.39 10.74
C MET A 66 -20.23 -15.41 10.51
N ALA A 67 -21.34 -15.54 11.25
CA ALA A 67 -22.45 -14.59 11.18
C ALA A 67 -22.07 -13.20 11.71
N GLN A 68 -21.13 -13.10 12.67
CA GLN A 68 -20.59 -11.84 13.17
C GLN A 68 -19.58 -11.20 12.20
N LEU A 69 -18.86 -12.00 11.40
CA LEU A 69 -17.89 -11.50 10.40
C LEU A 69 -18.55 -10.99 9.12
N ALA A 70 -19.66 -11.58 8.68
CA ALA A 70 -20.38 -11.16 7.47
C ALA A 70 -20.67 -9.64 7.37
N PRO A 71 -21.21 -8.96 8.41
CA PRO A 71 -21.46 -7.51 8.32
C PRO A 71 -20.18 -6.67 8.28
N LEU A 72 -19.03 -7.20 8.73
CA LEU A 72 -17.74 -6.50 8.66
C LEU A 72 -17.18 -6.54 7.24
N GLU A 73 -17.29 -7.67 6.53
CA GLU A 73 -16.89 -7.77 5.12
C GLU A 73 -17.72 -6.84 4.22
N ASP A 74 -19.03 -6.75 4.47
CA ASP A 74 -19.91 -5.80 3.78
C ASP A 74 -19.55 -4.33 4.10
N ALA A 75 -19.14 -4.04 5.34
CA ALA A 75 -18.69 -2.71 5.73
C ALA A 75 -17.37 -2.32 5.06
N ASP A 76 -16.40 -3.23 5.01
CA ASP A 76 -15.11 -3.02 4.34
C ASP A 76 -15.29 -2.80 2.84
N LYS A 77 -16.15 -3.59 2.20
CA LYS A 77 -16.50 -3.39 0.79
C LYS A 77 -17.14 -2.02 0.54
N ALA A 78 -18.06 -1.59 1.42
CA ALA A 78 -18.69 -0.28 1.32
C ALA A 78 -17.70 0.88 1.54
N VAL A 79 -16.68 0.68 2.39
CA VAL A 79 -15.61 1.66 2.60
C VAL A 79 -14.73 1.78 1.34
N GLU A 80 -14.35 0.66 0.72
CA GLU A 80 -13.55 0.68 -0.51
C GLU A 80 -14.32 1.25 -1.72
N GLU A 81 -15.61 0.96 -1.85
CA GLU A 81 -16.47 1.60 -2.86
C GLU A 81 -16.54 3.13 -2.65
N ARG A 82 -16.65 3.60 -1.40
CA ARG A 82 -16.61 5.05 -1.12
C ARG A 82 -15.24 5.66 -1.42
N ARG A 83 -14.16 4.95 -1.10
CA ARG A 83 -12.78 5.39 -1.36
C ARG A 83 -12.52 5.58 -2.85
N THR A 84 -12.92 4.62 -3.68
CA THR A 84 -12.77 4.70 -5.14
C THR A 84 -13.58 5.85 -5.75
N VAL A 85 -14.82 6.07 -5.29
CA VAL A 85 -15.64 7.21 -5.72
C VAL A 85 -14.99 8.55 -5.35
N LEU A 86 -14.44 8.66 -4.14
CA LEU A 86 -13.74 9.86 -3.70
C LEU A 86 -12.47 10.12 -4.50
N TYR A 87 -11.66 9.08 -4.74
CA TYR A 87 -10.46 9.16 -5.55
C TYR A 87 -10.77 9.66 -6.97
N ASN A 88 -11.77 9.07 -7.63
CA ASN A 88 -12.20 9.49 -8.96
C ASN A 88 -12.69 10.95 -8.99
N LYS A 89 -13.40 11.41 -7.95
CA LYS A 89 -13.85 12.80 -7.85
C LYS A 89 -12.67 13.78 -7.69
N VAL A 90 -11.65 13.41 -6.92
CA VAL A 90 -10.45 14.24 -6.72
C VAL A 90 -9.63 14.31 -8.01
N VAL A 91 -9.39 13.16 -8.66
CA VAL A 91 -8.62 13.08 -9.91
C VAL A 91 -9.30 13.86 -11.04
N THR A 92 -10.62 13.74 -11.21
CA THR A 92 -11.37 14.50 -12.22
C THR A 92 -11.36 16.00 -11.94
N SER A 93 -11.49 16.42 -10.68
CA SER A 93 -11.36 17.83 -10.28
C SER A 93 -9.97 18.38 -10.58
N TYR A 94 -8.92 17.62 -10.26
CA TYR A 94 -7.53 17.98 -10.56
C TYR A 94 -7.28 18.15 -12.06
N HIS A 95 -7.73 17.20 -12.89
CA HIS A 95 -7.59 17.30 -14.34
C HIS A 95 -8.33 18.50 -14.91
N LYS A 96 -9.53 18.78 -14.41
CA LYS A 96 -10.29 19.98 -14.79
C LYS A 96 -9.53 21.26 -14.44
N ALA A 97 -9.00 21.37 -13.22
CA ALA A 97 -8.21 22.51 -12.80
C ALA A 97 -6.91 22.67 -13.62
N LYS A 98 -6.26 21.54 -13.98
CA LYS A 98 -5.05 21.53 -14.82
C LYS A 98 -5.35 22.05 -16.23
N ILE A 99 -6.47 21.64 -16.83
CA ILE A 99 -6.92 22.14 -18.13
C ILE A 99 -7.25 23.63 -18.04
N GLU A 100 -8.00 24.06 -17.02
CA GLU A 100 -8.33 25.48 -16.80
C GLU A 100 -7.06 26.34 -16.60
N ARG A 101 -6.04 25.83 -15.92
CA ARG A 101 -4.76 26.53 -15.78
C ARG A 101 -4.01 26.64 -17.11
N ALA A 102 -4.03 25.58 -17.92
CA ALA A 102 -3.40 25.58 -19.24
C ALA A 102 -4.10 26.54 -20.22
N THR A 103 -5.43 26.63 -20.19
CA THR A 103 -6.16 27.60 -21.01
C THR A 103 -5.86 29.04 -20.57
N LEU A 104 -5.86 29.31 -19.27
CA LEU A 104 -5.50 30.63 -18.74
C LEU A 104 -4.06 31.03 -19.08
N ALA A 105 -3.11 30.08 -19.06
CA ALA A 105 -1.74 30.36 -19.49
C ALA A 105 -1.66 30.77 -20.97
N ARG A 106 -2.41 30.10 -21.86
CA ARG A 106 -2.47 30.47 -23.28
C ARG A 106 -3.12 31.84 -23.49
N GLU A 107 -4.20 32.14 -22.77
CA GLU A 107 -4.83 33.46 -22.81
C GLU A 107 -3.86 34.56 -22.35
N LEU A 108 -3.08 34.29 -21.29
CA LEU A 108 -2.09 35.23 -20.77
C LEU A 108 -0.95 35.49 -21.77
N GLU A 109 -0.46 34.46 -22.46
CA GLU A 109 0.53 34.63 -23.52
C GLU A 109 -0.04 35.39 -24.73
N ALA A 110 -1.29 35.12 -25.14
CA ALA A 110 -1.96 35.91 -26.18
C ALA A 110 -2.08 37.39 -25.78
N VAL A 111 -2.37 37.67 -24.51
CA VAL A 111 -2.40 39.03 -23.96
C VAL A 111 -1.03 39.70 -24.01
N LYS A 112 0.05 38.98 -23.67
CA LYS A 112 1.42 39.52 -23.78
C LYS A 112 1.78 39.88 -25.21
N VAL A 113 1.41 39.04 -26.18
CA VAL A 113 1.66 39.30 -27.62
C VAL A 113 0.92 40.56 -28.08
N GLU A 114 -0.36 40.72 -27.72
CA GLU A 114 -1.11 41.94 -28.06
C GLU A 114 -0.57 43.18 -27.33
N ALA A 115 -0.17 43.04 -26.07
CA ALA A 115 0.46 44.13 -25.31
C ALA A 115 1.78 44.61 -25.94
N ALA A 116 2.56 43.70 -26.54
CA ALA A 116 3.79 44.04 -27.24
C ALA A 116 3.58 44.85 -28.54
N LYS A 117 2.35 44.87 -29.10
CA LYS A 117 2.01 45.70 -30.27
C LYS A 117 1.78 47.17 -29.88
N VAL A 118 1.34 47.43 -28.66
CA VAL A 118 1.05 48.79 -28.16
C VAL A 118 2.23 49.76 -28.34
N PRO A 119 3.48 49.46 -27.91
CA PRO A 119 4.59 50.39 -28.07
C PRO A 119 4.95 50.65 -29.54
N ARG A 120 4.78 49.66 -30.43
CA ARG A 120 5.01 49.84 -31.89
C ARG A 120 3.99 50.80 -32.48
N LEU A 121 2.70 50.59 -32.20
CA LEU A 121 1.63 51.48 -32.64
C LEU A 121 1.76 52.90 -32.07
N GLU A 122 2.23 53.04 -30.83
CA GLU A 122 2.52 54.35 -30.25
C GLU A 122 3.71 55.05 -30.94
N ALA A 123 4.74 54.29 -31.34
CA ALA A 123 5.86 54.84 -32.11
C ALA A 123 5.42 55.26 -33.52
N ASP A 124 4.63 54.43 -34.22
CA ASP A 124 4.09 54.73 -35.55
C ASP A 124 3.18 55.96 -35.52
N LEU A 125 2.35 56.11 -34.48
CA LEU A 125 1.55 57.32 -34.28
C LEU A 125 2.41 58.56 -34.07
N ARG A 126 3.50 58.47 -33.29
CA ARG A 126 4.42 59.62 -33.10
C ARG A 126 5.09 60.00 -34.41
N ALA A 127 5.56 59.02 -35.18
CA ALA A 127 6.17 59.24 -36.49
C ALA A 127 5.17 59.86 -37.50
N ALA A 128 3.94 59.35 -37.56
CA ALA A 128 2.89 59.89 -38.41
C ALA A 128 2.52 61.34 -38.03
N ARG A 129 2.49 61.68 -36.74
CA ARG A 129 2.26 63.06 -36.28
C ARG A 129 3.39 64.00 -36.69
N ALA A 130 4.64 63.54 -36.63
CA ALA A 130 5.78 64.34 -37.08
C ALA A 130 5.72 64.60 -38.59
N GLN A 131 5.43 63.58 -39.40
CA GLN A 131 5.29 63.72 -40.86
C GLN A 131 4.13 64.64 -41.28
N CYS A 132 3.00 64.62 -40.56
CA CYS A 132 1.90 65.57 -40.78
C CYS A 132 2.28 67.03 -40.52
N ALA A 133 3.29 67.28 -39.66
CA ALA A 133 3.74 68.64 -39.37
C ALA A 133 4.64 69.23 -40.47
N GLU A 134 5.21 68.38 -41.34
CA GLU A 134 6.21 68.77 -42.33
C GLU A 134 5.66 68.93 -43.76
N SER A 135 4.43 68.49 -44.07
CA SER A 135 3.86 68.68 -45.42
C SER A 135 2.32 68.78 -45.47
N GLU A 136 1.81 69.78 -46.19
CA GLU A 136 0.35 70.02 -46.33
C GLU A 136 -0.33 69.00 -47.28
N GLU A 137 0.37 68.50 -48.30
CA GLU A 137 -0.18 67.50 -49.24
C GLU A 137 -0.10 66.04 -48.73
N ALA A 138 0.91 65.68 -47.91
CA ALA A 138 0.93 64.35 -47.29
C ALA A 138 -0.07 64.24 -46.12
N GLY A 139 -0.58 65.37 -45.62
CA GLY A 139 -1.50 65.46 -44.49
C GLY A 139 -2.79 64.65 -44.65
N ARG A 140 -3.32 64.49 -45.88
CA ARG A 140 -4.57 63.71 -46.08
C ARG A 140 -4.36 62.20 -45.97
N SER A 141 -3.26 61.67 -46.52
CA SER A 141 -2.97 60.23 -46.42
C SER A 141 -2.50 59.85 -45.01
N ALA A 142 -1.73 60.74 -44.37
CA ALA A 142 -1.26 60.55 -43.00
C ALA A 142 -2.40 60.71 -41.98
N ALA A 143 -3.37 61.60 -42.20
CA ALA A 143 -4.57 61.70 -41.36
C ALA A 143 -5.44 60.44 -41.41
N ALA A 144 -5.52 59.74 -42.55
CA ALA A 144 -6.23 58.47 -42.65
C ALA A 144 -5.53 57.36 -41.83
N LYS A 145 -4.20 57.25 -41.94
CA LYS A 145 -3.41 56.30 -41.13
C LYS A 145 -3.50 56.60 -39.63
N LEU A 146 -3.51 57.88 -39.26
CA LEU A 146 -3.63 58.32 -37.88
C LEU A 146 -4.98 57.88 -37.27
N LYS A 147 -6.09 58.02 -38.01
CA LYS A 147 -7.42 57.59 -37.54
C LYS A 147 -7.50 56.08 -37.30
N VAL A 148 -6.87 55.28 -38.18
CA VAL A 148 -6.84 53.81 -38.02
C VAL A 148 -6.05 53.42 -36.77
N ALA A 149 -4.84 53.96 -36.60
CA ALA A 149 -4.00 53.64 -35.45
C ALA A 149 -4.58 54.14 -34.11
N ASP A 150 -5.23 55.31 -34.09
CA ASP A 150 -5.91 55.82 -32.90
C ASP A 150 -7.16 54.98 -32.54
N GLY A 151 -7.87 54.47 -33.55
CA GLY A 151 -8.96 53.50 -33.37
C GLY A 151 -8.48 52.18 -32.76
N GLU A 152 -7.37 51.63 -33.22
CA GLU A 152 -6.77 50.41 -32.66
C GLU A 152 -6.28 50.60 -31.23
N LEU A 153 -5.62 51.72 -30.93
CA LEU A 153 -5.19 52.05 -29.57
C LEU A 153 -6.37 52.22 -28.62
N THR A 154 -7.47 52.81 -29.08
CA THR A 154 -8.69 52.94 -28.29
C THR A 154 -9.32 51.58 -28.00
N ARG A 155 -9.32 50.67 -28.99
CA ARG A 155 -9.76 49.28 -28.83
C ARG A 155 -8.91 48.53 -27.81
N LEU A 156 -7.58 48.60 -27.92
CA LEU A 156 -6.64 47.95 -26.99
C LEU A 156 -6.73 48.52 -25.57
N ARG A 157 -6.91 49.84 -25.41
CA ARG A 157 -7.12 50.47 -24.10
C ARG A 157 -8.44 50.05 -23.46
N ARG A 158 -9.52 49.95 -24.24
CA ARG A 158 -10.83 49.43 -23.76
C ARG A 158 -10.70 47.97 -23.31
N TRP A 159 -10.03 47.15 -24.10
CA TRP A 159 -9.78 45.74 -23.79
C TRP A 159 -8.88 45.55 -22.56
N ARG A 160 -7.84 46.38 -22.39
CA ARG A 160 -7.00 46.39 -21.18
C ARG A 160 -7.81 46.71 -19.92
N ARG A 161 -8.79 47.63 -20.00
CA ARG A 161 -9.69 47.94 -18.86
C ARG A 161 -10.63 46.78 -18.51
N THR A 162 -11.04 45.97 -19.49
CA THR A 162 -11.87 44.78 -19.23
C THR A 162 -11.09 43.62 -18.62
N ILE A 163 -9.79 43.53 -18.89
CA ILE A 163 -8.91 42.46 -18.37
C ILE A 163 -8.20 42.86 -17.08
N SER A 164 -8.09 44.16 -16.80
CA SER A 164 -7.47 44.64 -15.56
C SER A 164 -8.18 44.05 -14.34
N PRO A 165 -7.45 43.43 -13.39
CA PRO A 165 -8.01 42.77 -12.21
C PRO A 165 -8.73 43.71 -11.23
N SER A 166 -8.73 45.02 -11.51
CA SER A 166 -9.46 46.08 -10.81
C SER A 166 -10.91 46.28 -11.29
N SER A 167 -11.38 45.57 -12.34
CA SER A 167 -12.75 45.73 -12.85
C SER A 167 -13.78 44.82 -12.14
N PRO A 168 -14.97 45.30 -11.73
CA PRO A 168 -15.66 44.77 -10.55
C PRO A 168 -16.52 43.49 -10.65
N PRO A 169 -17.01 42.97 -11.80
CA PRO A 169 -17.91 41.81 -11.73
C PRO A 169 -17.20 40.45 -11.78
N LEU A 170 -16.13 40.29 -12.56
CA LEU A 170 -15.47 38.99 -12.76
C LEU A 170 -14.50 38.62 -11.62
N GLY A 171 -13.86 39.62 -11.00
CA GLY A 171 -12.95 39.41 -9.87
C GLY A 171 -13.66 38.95 -8.60
N ARG A 172 -14.91 39.37 -8.35
CA ARG A 172 -15.67 38.97 -7.16
C ARG A 172 -16.20 37.54 -7.25
N GLN A 173 -16.74 37.14 -8.41
CA GLN A 173 -17.18 35.75 -8.60
C GLN A 173 -16.00 34.78 -8.59
N ARG A 174 -14.87 35.13 -9.24
CA ARG A 174 -13.66 34.31 -9.18
C ARG A 174 -13.12 34.23 -7.76
N ARG A 175 -12.92 35.35 -7.05
CA ARG A 175 -12.44 35.32 -5.66
C ARG A 175 -13.36 34.55 -4.73
N ARG A 176 -14.69 34.59 -4.93
CA ARG A 176 -15.64 33.76 -4.15
C ARG A 176 -15.51 32.28 -4.48
N ARG A 177 -15.37 31.91 -5.75
CA ARG A 177 -15.17 30.52 -6.18
C ARG A 177 -13.86 29.94 -5.65
N TRP A 178 -12.75 30.67 -5.75
CA TRP A 178 -11.47 30.27 -5.15
C TRP A 178 -11.53 30.18 -3.61
N ARG A 179 -12.34 31.03 -2.94
CA ARG A 179 -12.52 30.96 -1.48
C ARG A 179 -13.36 29.74 -1.08
N ILE A 180 -14.39 29.39 -1.86
CA ILE A 180 -15.22 28.21 -1.63
C ILE A 180 -14.41 26.94 -1.93
N ASP A 181 -13.67 26.89 -3.05
CA ASP A 181 -12.85 25.74 -3.41
C ASP A 181 -11.68 25.54 -2.43
N ALA A 182 -11.07 26.61 -1.90
CA ALA A 182 -10.03 26.49 -0.87
C ALA A 182 -10.59 26.03 0.48
N VAL A 183 -11.80 26.49 0.87
CA VAL A 183 -12.48 26.03 2.08
C VAL A 183 -12.97 24.59 1.93
N ASP A 184 -13.48 24.17 0.77
CA ASP A 184 -13.92 22.79 0.50
C ASP A 184 -12.76 21.80 0.40
N VAL A 185 -11.62 22.20 -0.16
CA VAL A 185 -10.39 21.39 -0.11
C VAL A 185 -9.94 21.26 1.34
N HIS A 186 -10.06 22.32 2.15
CA HIS A 186 -9.58 22.32 3.53
C HIS A 186 -10.46 21.48 4.49
N VAL A 187 -11.79 21.62 4.43
CA VAL A 187 -12.75 20.80 5.22
C VAL A 187 -12.59 19.30 4.89
N ARG A 188 -12.08 18.97 3.70
CA ARG A 188 -11.82 17.58 3.28
C ARG A 188 -10.41 17.08 3.65
N TRP A 189 -9.44 17.97 3.89
CA TRP A 189 -8.04 17.61 4.18
C TRP A 189 -7.74 17.47 5.68
N GLU A 190 -8.38 18.25 6.56
CA GLU A 190 -8.19 18.16 8.03
C GLU A 190 -8.37 16.74 8.59
N PRO A 191 -9.41 15.96 8.21
CA PRO A 191 -9.61 14.62 8.76
C PRO A 191 -8.52 13.61 8.37
N GLN A 192 -7.85 13.80 7.24
CA GLN A 192 -6.81 12.87 6.76
C GLN A 192 -5.46 13.13 7.44
N GLU A 193 -5.11 14.39 7.70
CA GLU A 193 -3.88 14.68 8.46
C GLU A 193 -4.02 14.35 9.94
N GLU A 194 -5.20 14.59 10.53
CA GLU A 194 -5.50 14.16 11.90
C GLU A 194 -5.41 12.64 12.06
N ALA A 195 -5.85 11.88 11.05
CA ALA A 195 -5.70 10.43 11.04
C ALA A 195 -4.26 9.96 10.76
N ALA A 196 -3.48 10.72 9.98
CA ALA A 196 -2.13 10.31 9.57
C ALA A 196 -1.06 10.57 10.64
N PHE A 197 -1.16 11.67 11.39
CA PHE A 197 -0.13 12.08 12.37
C PHE A 197 -0.73 12.68 13.66
N PRO A 198 -1.44 11.89 14.48
CA PRO A 198 -2.12 12.37 15.68
C PRO A 198 -1.15 13.01 16.69
N GLU A 199 0.09 12.52 16.77
CA GLU A 199 1.13 13.01 17.69
C GLU A 199 1.53 14.48 17.43
N THR A 200 1.29 14.98 16.21
CA THR A 200 1.67 16.35 15.83
C THR A 200 0.57 17.38 16.10
N GLN A 201 -0.63 16.92 16.48
CA GLN A 201 -1.80 17.78 16.64
C GLN A 201 -1.66 18.76 17.80
N ASP A 202 -1.20 18.28 18.96
CA ASP A 202 -1.01 19.11 20.15
C ASP A 202 0.05 20.19 19.94
N ALA A 203 1.16 19.84 19.28
CA ALA A 203 2.22 20.79 18.93
C ALA A 203 1.71 21.88 17.96
N ALA A 204 0.88 21.49 16.99
CA ALA A 204 0.29 22.42 16.03
C ALA A 204 -0.68 23.40 16.70
N LEU A 205 -1.55 22.92 17.59
CA LEU A 205 -2.48 23.76 18.35
C LEU A 205 -1.75 24.72 19.29
N ALA A 206 -0.69 24.24 19.96
CA ALA A 206 0.16 25.08 20.81
C ALA A 206 0.84 26.20 20.00
N ALA A 207 1.39 25.88 18.83
CA ALA A 207 2.03 26.87 17.95
C ALA A 207 1.04 27.93 17.45
N VAL A 208 -0.19 27.53 17.10
CA VAL A 208 -1.27 28.46 16.76
C VAL A 208 -1.62 29.36 17.94
N GLY A 209 -1.69 28.81 19.15
CA GLY A 209 -1.90 29.57 20.39
C GLY A 209 -0.85 30.67 20.56
N VAL A 210 0.42 30.32 20.43
CA VAL A 210 1.56 31.26 20.53
C VAL A 210 1.50 32.33 19.43
N ALA A 211 1.19 31.95 18.19
CA ALA A 211 1.06 32.88 17.07
C ALA A 211 -0.08 33.88 17.31
N ARG A 212 -1.23 33.41 17.78
CA ARG A 212 -2.39 34.27 18.13
C ARG A 212 -2.08 35.22 19.28
N GLU A 213 -1.40 34.76 20.32
CA GLU A 213 -0.97 35.63 21.42
C GLU A 213 0.02 36.71 20.96
N SER A 214 0.96 36.35 20.09
CA SER A 214 1.95 37.27 19.53
C SER A 214 1.28 38.36 18.69
N ARG A 215 0.28 37.98 17.88
CA ARG A 215 -0.55 38.93 17.12
C ARG A 215 -1.33 39.85 18.04
N ARG A 216 -2.00 39.31 19.07
CA ARG A 216 -2.73 40.11 20.07
C ARG A 216 -1.85 41.18 20.71
N ARG A 217 -0.61 40.83 21.07
CA ARG A 217 0.36 41.78 21.65
C ARG A 217 0.79 42.86 20.65
N ALA A 218 0.87 42.54 19.36
CA ALA A 218 1.35 43.45 18.32
C ALA A 218 0.27 44.40 17.77
N THR A 219 -0.95 43.92 17.53
CA THR A 219 -2.03 44.68 16.87
C THR A 219 -3.17 45.08 17.80
N GLY A 220 -3.23 44.53 19.03
CA GLY A 220 -4.36 44.76 19.96
C GLY A 220 -5.68 44.17 19.48
N GLU A 221 -5.65 43.31 18.45
CA GLU A 221 -6.83 42.74 17.82
C GLU A 221 -7.46 41.67 18.74
N GLY A 222 -8.79 41.72 18.89
CA GLY A 222 -9.55 40.77 19.71
C GLY A 222 -9.45 39.34 19.19
N SER A 223 -9.71 38.36 20.05
CA SER A 223 -9.68 36.94 19.66
C SER A 223 -10.65 36.67 18.49
N SER A 224 -10.11 36.42 17.31
CA SER A 224 -10.88 35.87 16.21
C SER A 224 -11.07 34.36 16.44
N GLU A 225 -12.31 33.90 16.43
CA GLU A 225 -12.64 32.46 16.49
C GLU A 225 -12.31 31.74 15.18
N CYS A 226 -12.19 32.48 14.07
CA CYS A 226 -11.86 31.92 12.78
C CYS A 226 -10.34 31.70 12.65
N PHE A 227 -9.93 30.53 12.14
CA PHE A 227 -8.55 30.30 11.75
C PHE A 227 -8.13 31.28 10.65
N THR A 228 -7.05 32.01 10.92
CA THR A 228 -6.45 32.91 9.95
C THR A 228 -5.37 32.20 9.14
N MET A 229 -4.98 32.75 7.98
CA MET A 229 -3.91 32.18 7.15
C MET A 229 -2.60 31.98 7.92
N GLU A 230 -2.27 32.90 8.82
CA GLU A 230 -1.06 32.81 9.65
C GLU A 230 -1.18 31.72 10.73
N ASP A 231 -2.38 31.44 11.22
CA ASP A 231 -2.61 30.29 12.11
C ASP A 231 -2.36 28.98 11.34
N TYR A 232 -2.81 28.88 10.09
CA TYR A 232 -2.53 27.71 9.25
C TYR A 232 -1.05 27.53 8.92
N MET A 233 -0.34 28.63 8.61
CA MET A 233 1.10 28.55 8.39
C MET A 233 1.84 28.13 9.66
N SER A 234 1.38 28.59 10.83
CA SER A 234 1.95 28.22 12.13
C SER A 234 1.68 26.76 12.49
N SER A 235 0.47 26.26 12.22
CA SER A 235 0.13 24.86 12.45
C SER A 235 0.94 23.93 11.53
N LEU A 236 1.05 24.27 10.24
CA LEU A 236 1.84 23.51 9.28
C LEU A 236 3.33 23.51 9.65
N ALA A 237 3.89 24.66 10.00
CA ALA A 237 5.30 24.74 10.40
C ALA A 237 5.59 23.86 11.62
N ALA A 238 4.70 23.85 12.61
CA ALA A 238 4.82 23.01 13.80
C ALA A 238 4.69 21.50 13.52
N ARG A 239 4.00 21.11 12.44
CA ARG A 239 3.87 19.70 12.03
C ARG A 239 5.06 19.21 11.20
N VAL A 240 5.68 20.10 10.42
CA VAL A 240 6.81 19.72 9.56
C VAL A 240 8.00 19.23 10.38
N GLU A 241 8.32 19.88 11.51
CA GLU A 241 9.48 19.50 12.32
C GLU A 241 9.39 18.05 12.85
N PRO A 242 8.32 17.62 13.54
CA PRO A 242 8.14 16.21 13.92
C PRO A 242 8.19 15.24 12.75
N ILE A 243 7.55 15.58 11.60
CA ILE A 243 7.56 14.72 10.41
C ILE A 243 8.97 14.55 9.87
N THR A 244 9.77 15.63 9.83
CA THR A 244 11.17 15.55 9.40
C THR A 244 12.01 14.72 10.35
N LYS A 245 11.77 14.84 11.67
CA LYS A 245 12.44 14.01 12.67
C LYS A 245 12.09 12.54 12.51
N PHE A 246 10.80 12.21 12.35
CA PHE A 246 10.34 10.85 12.10
C PHE A 246 10.96 10.27 10.82
N GLY A 247 10.97 11.04 9.73
CA GLY A 247 11.61 10.62 8.48
C GLY A 247 13.11 10.34 8.64
N TRP A 248 13.81 11.14 9.46
CA TRP A 248 15.21 10.92 9.76
C TRP A 248 15.45 9.68 10.65
N GLU A 249 14.63 9.48 11.67
CA GLU A 249 14.70 8.29 12.55
C GLU A 249 14.39 7.01 11.77
N LEU A 250 13.36 7.03 10.93
CA LEU A 250 13.01 5.91 10.04
C LEU A 250 14.16 5.59 9.10
N ARG A 251 14.76 6.61 8.48
CA ARG A 251 15.92 6.42 7.61
C ARG A 251 17.10 5.82 8.37
N LYS A 252 17.40 6.31 9.57
CA LYS A 252 18.48 5.78 10.39
C LYS A 252 18.25 4.31 10.75
N ALA A 253 17.02 3.97 11.15
CA ALA A 253 16.65 2.58 11.43
C ALA A 253 16.78 1.70 10.18
N ALA A 254 16.40 2.21 9.01
CA ALA A 254 16.60 1.52 7.74
C ALA A 254 18.07 1.32 7.37
N GLU A 255 18.92 2.32 7.59
CA GLU A 255 20.37 2.22 7.35
C GLU A 255 21.02 1.11 8.21
N GLU A 256 20.46 0.82 9.38
CA GLU A 256 20.89 -0.30 10.24
C GLU A 256 20.28 -1.64 9.79
N LEU A 257 18.98 -1.68 9.48
CA LEU A 257 18.25 -2.91 9.16
C LEU A 257 18.56 -3.47 7.76
N VAL A 258 18.69 -2.61 6.75
CA VAL A 258 18.83 -3.05 5.35
C VAL A 258 20.10 -3.88 5.13
N PRO A 259 21.30 -3.49 5.62
CA PRO A 259 22.49 -4.32 5.49
C PRO A 259 22.39 -5.67 6.22
N MET A 260 21.59 -5.74 7.29
CA MET A 260 21.35 -7.00 8.00
C MET A 260 20.43 -7.93 7.23
N LEU A 261 19.36 -7.41 6.63
CA LEU A 261 18.37 -8.23 5.92
C LEU A 261 18.77 -8.53 4.47
N TRP A 262 19.43 -7.59 3.80
CA TRP A 262 19.89 -7.68 2.42
C TRP A 262 21.38 -7.31 2.33
N PRO A 263 22.31 -8.19 2.75
CA PRO A 263 23.74 -7.89 2.77
C PRO A 263 24.33 -7.61 1.38
N ALA A 264 23.65 -8.02 0.31
CA ALA A 264 24.06 -7.78 -1.08
C ALA A 264 23.47 -6.49 -1.69
N GLU A 265 22.45 -5.89 -1.08
CA GLU A 265 21.78 -4.69 -1.62
C GLU A 265 22.29 -3.43 -0.92
N ALA A 266 22.46 -2.35 -1.68
CA ALA A 266 22.80 -1.04 -1.13
C ALA A 266 21.55 -0.34 -0.59
N VAL A 267 21.71 0.42 0.49
CA VAL A 267 20.61 1.20 1.08
C VAL A 267 20.12 2.26 0.07
N PRO A 268 18.84 2.22 -0.34
CA PRO A 268 18.29 3.24 -1.25
C PRO A 268 18.35 4.64 -0.63
N GLN A 269 18.68 5.65 -1.44
CA GLN A 269 18.70 7.05 -1.01
C GLN A 269 17.30 7.70 -1.01
N ASP A 270 16.40 7.17 -1.84
CA ASP A 270 15.06 7.69 -2.02
C ASP A 270 14.06 7.02 -1.05
N ILE A 271 13.23 7.82 -0.39
CA ILE A 271 12.22 7.32 0.57
C ILE A 271 11.25 6.35 -0.12
N SER A 272 10.82 6.64 -1.36
CA SER A 272 9.90 5.76 -2.09
C SER A 272 10.51 4.37 -2.35
N SER A 273 11.79 4.33 -2.71
CA SER A 273 12.52 3.07 -2.91
C SER A 273 12.71 2.34 -1.59
N LEU A 274 12.98 3.08 -0.51
CA LEU A 274 13.05 2.51 0.84
C LEU A 274 11.71 1.90 1.27
N THR A 275 10.59 2.58 1.01
CA THR A 275 9.26 2.03 1.31
C THR A 275 9.00 0.73 0.56
N SER A 276 9.27 0.69 -0.76
CA SER A 276 9.11 -0.54 -1.55
C SER A 276 10.01 -1.69 -1.08
N LEU A 277 11.17 -1.37 -0.49
CA LEU A 277 12.08 -2.36 0.07
C LEU A 277 11.56 -2.87 1.42
N ILE A 278 11.02 -1.99 2.27
CA ILE A 278 10.38 -2.36 3.54
C ILE A 278 9.11 -3.20 3.31
N GLU A 279 8.34 -2.93 2.26
CA GLU A 279 7.18 -3.75 1.88
C GLU A 279 7.56 -5.21 1.57
N ARG A 280 8.78 -5.44 1.07
CA ARG A 280 9.35 -6.78 0.81
C ARG A 280 10.01 -7.41 2.04
N ALA A 281 10.09 -6.70 3.17
CA ALA A 281 10.72 -7.21 4.39
C ALA A 281 10.07 -8.49 4.94
N PRO A 282 8.72 -8.64 4.96
CA PRO A 282 8.08 -9.86 5.48
C PRO A 282 8.55 -11.13 4.75
N ASP A 283 8.57 -11.11 3.43
CA ASP A 283 9.05 -12.24 2.61
C ASP A 283 10.52 -12.51 2.92
N ARG A 284 11.32 -11.45 3.03
CA ARG A 284 12.72 -11.59 3.39
C ARG A 284 12.93 -12.19 4.77
N PHE A 285 12.08 -11.90 5.75
CA PHE A 285 12.15 -12.55 7.07
C PHE A 285 11.85 -14.04 6.99
N LEU A 286 10.96 -14.47 6.09
CA LEU A 286 10.70 -15.89 5.83
C LEU A 286 11.93 -16.56 5.23
N ASP A 287 12.58 -15.93 4.24
CA ASP A 287 13.85 -16.43 3.69
C ASP A 287 14.91 -16.58 4.78
N TRP A 288 15.01 -15.60 5.68
CA TRP A 288 15.96 -15.63 6.80
C TRP A 288 15.65 -16.75 7.79
N LYS A 289 14.37 -16.98 8.07
CA LYS A 289 13.94 -18.10 8.91
C LYS A 289 14.34 -19.43 8.28
N GLU A 290 14.13 -19.61 6.99
CA GLU A 290 14.55 -20.83 6.27
C GLU A 290 16.08 -20.95 6.20
N SER A 291 16.78 -19.84 5.96
CA SER A 291 18.25 -19.79 6.04
C SER A 291 18.74 -20.25 7.42
N ALA A 292 18.12 -19.77 8.50
CA ALA A 292 18.48 -20.16 9.85
C ALA A 292 18.19 -21.64 10.13
N THR A 293 17.09 -22.20 9.61
CA THR A 293 16.82 -23.65 9.74
C THR A 293 17.81 -24.48 8.96
N ARG A 294 18.20 -24.06 7.74
CA ARG A 294 19.25 -24.72 6.94
C ARG A 294 20.60 -24.69 7.68
N ALA A 295 21.00 -23.53 8.20
CA ALA A 295 22.25 -23.39 8.96
C ALA A 295 22.26 -24.22 10.24
N GLY A 296 21.14 -24.29 10.96
CA GLY A 296 20.99 -25.18 12.12
C GLY A 296 21.03 -26.66 11.77
N ALA A 297 20.43 -27.06 10.64
CA ALA A 297 20.50 -28.42 10.13
C ALA A 297 21.93 -28.80 9.72
N ASP A 298 22.65 -27.90 9.05
CA ASP A 298 24.05 -28.10 8.65
C ASP A 298 24.95 -28.29 9.89
N MET A 299 24.80 -27.44 10.92
CA MET A 299 25.52 -27.57 12.20
C MET A 299 25.20 -28.89 12.92
N ALA A 300 23.92 -29.30 12.93
CA ALA A 300 23.53 -30.56 13.53
C ALA A 300 24.12 -31.76 12.77
N LEU A 301 24.09 -31.72 11.44
CA LEU A 301 24.66 -32.76 10.58
C LEU A 301 26.19 -32.80 10.72
N SER A 302 26.88 -31.66 10.74
CA SER A 302 28.33 -31.61 10.94
C SER A 302 28.72 -32.22 12.29
N PHE A 303 27.92 -31.97 13.33
CA PHE A 303 28.11 -32.64 14.61
C PHE A 303 27.93 -34.15 14.47
N VAL A 304 26.81 -34.66 13.94
CA VAL A 304 26.59 -36.11 13.78
C VAL A 304 27.69 -36.77 12.95
N LEU A 305 28.09 -36.17 11.82
CA LEU A 305 29.12 -36.70 10.93
C LEU A 305 30.50 -36.73 11.59
N SER A 306 30.81 -35.78 12.49
CA SER A 306 32.07 -35.79 13.25
C SER A 306 32.21 -37.00 14.19
N TRP A 307 31.10 -37.55 14.68
CA TRP A 307 31.06 -38.73 15.54
C TRP A 307 30.89 -40.03 14.75
N TYR A 308 30.27 -39.95 13.57
CA TYR A 308 29.92 -41.10 12.75
C TYR A 308 30.17 -40.79 11.27
N ASN A 309 31.39 -41.06 10.80
CA ASN A 309 31.82 -40.78 9.43
C ASN A 309 31.05 -41.58 8.34
N GLU A 310 30.32 -42.64 8.70
CA GLU A 310 29.64 -43.56 7.77
C GLU A 310 28.11 -43.54 7.90
N VAL A 311 27.51 -42.46 8.42
CA VAL A 311 26.04 -42.40 8.54
C VAL A 311 25.39 -42.24 7.18
N ASP A 312 24.62 -43.25 6.77
CA ASP A 312 23.73 -43.19 5.62
C ASP A 312 22.50 -42.32 5.95
N LEU A 313 22.39 -41.17 5.27
CA LEU A 313 21.27 -40.23 5.43
C LEU A 313 19.91 -40.87 5.07
N GLY A 314 19.88 -41.83 4.15
CA GLY A 314 18.66 -42.54 3.78
C GLY A 314 18.10 -43.38 4.92
N GLN A 315 18.96 -43.95 5.77
CA GLN A 315 18.52 -44.68 6.96
C GLN A 315 17.99 -43.77 8.06
N LEU A 316 18.56 -42.57 8.21
CA LEU A 316 18.04 -41.59 9.16
C LEU A 316 16.64 -41.10 8.76
N GLU A 317 16.43 -40.88 7.46
CA GLU A 317 15.12 -40.49 6.93
C GLU A 317 14.08 -41.60 7.13
N TYR A 318 14.43 -42.86 6.80
CA TYR A 318 13.57 -44.02 7.06
C TYR A 318 13.20 -44.14 8.54
N ARG A 319 14.16 -43.94 9.45
CA ARG A 319 13.92 -43.98 10.91
C ARG A 319 13.15 -42.77 11.44
N ARG A 320 13.09 -41.67 10.70
CA ARG A 320 12.33 -40.47 11.09
C ARG A 320 10.85 -40.57 10.69
N ALA A 321 10.54 -41.32 9.63
CA ALA A 321 9.17 -41.53 9.17
C ALA A 321 8.29 -42.11 10.30
N GLY A 322 7.19 -41.43 10.63
CA GLY A 322 6.22 -41.85 11.66
C GLY A 322 6.57 -41.47 13.12
N VAL A 323 7.82 -41.15 13.42
CA VAL A 323 8.25 -40.86 14.81
C VAL A 323 7.65 -39.58 15.39
N GLU A 324 7.30 -38.60 14.55
CA GLU A 324 6.80 -37.30 15.04
C GLU A 324 5.39 -37.37 15.65
N GLU A 325 4.58 -38.32 15.18
CA GLU A 325 3.24 -38.61 15.70
C GLU A 325 3.28 -39.38 17.02
N GLU A 326 4.33 -40.18 17.25
CA GLU A 326 4.47 -41.06 18.42
C GLU A 326 5.11 -40.40 19.65
N LEU A 327 5.64 -39.18 19.53
CA LEU A 327 6.32 -38.50 20.64
C LEU A 327 5.35 -37.91 21.66
N SER A 328 5.62 -38.17 22.93
CA SER A 328 4.94 -37.47 24.02
C SER A 328 5.28 -35.97 24.04
N ALA A 329 4.42 -35.15 24.68
CA ALA A 329 4.64 -33.71 24.79
C ALA A 329 6.00 -33.37 25.44
N ASP A 330 6.41 -34.14 26.46
CA ASP A 330 7.70 -33.96 27.15
C ASP A 330 8.90 -34.22 26.22
N GLN A 331 8.79 -35.24 25.36
CA GLN A 331 9.83 -35.56 24.39
C GLN A 331 9.93 -34.50 23.30
N LYS A 332 8.80 -33.93 22.86
CA LYS A 332 8.75 -32.79 21.94
C LYS A 332 9.40 -31.55 22.57
N ALA A 333 9.10 -31.25 23.84
CA ALA A 333 9.71 -30.16 24.58
C ALA A 333 11.23 -30.36 24.74
N ALA A 334 11.69 -31.57 25.08
CA ALA A 334 13.11 -31.88 25.18
C ALA A 334 13.84 -31.79 23.83
N ARG A 335 13.19 -32.18 22.72
CA ARG A 335 13.73 -31.99 21.37
C ARG A 335 13.83 -30.51 21.02
N LEU A 336 12.81 -29.72 21.29
CA LEU A 336 12.82 -28.27 21.08
C LEU A 336 13.94 -27.62 21.88
N ALA A 337 14.11 -27.97 23.16
CA ALA A 337 15.19 -27.44 23.99
C ALA A 337 16.59 -27.74 23.42
N ARG A 338 16.79 -28.95 22.90
CA ARG A 338 18.05 -29.31 22.22
C ARG A 338 18.24 -28.58 20.89
N ALA A 339 17.19 -28.44 20.09
CA ALA A 339 17.26 -27.67 18.85
C ALA A 339 17.60 -26.19 19.12
N SER A 340 17.01 -25.60 20.16
CA SER A 340 17.35 -24.25 20.62
C SER A 340 18.82 -24.14 21.04
N ALA A 341 19.36 -25.14 21.75
CA ALA A 341 20.77 -25.15 22.12
C ALA A 341 21.71 -25.25 20.90
N ILE A 342 21.34 -26.01 19.86
CA ILE A 342 22.11 -26.06 18.60
C ILE A 342 22.10 -24.68 17.91
N ALA A 343 20.98 -23.97 17.97
CA ALA A 343 20.86 -22.64 17.38
C ALA A 343 21.80 -21.59 18.00
N ASP A 344 22.35 -21.83 19.20
CA ASP A 344 23.35 -20.95 19.81
C ASP A 344 24.74 -21.09 19.19
N PHE A 345 25.02 -22.21 18.51
CA PHE A 345 26.28 -22.45 17.80
C PHE A 345 26.23 -22.00 16.33
N VAL A 346 25.05 -21.62 15.82
CA VAL A 346 24.86 -21.17 14.44
C VAL A 346 25.14 -19.68 14.34
N ASP A 347 25.95 -19.27 13.36
CA ASP A 347 26.12 -17.84 13.05
C ASP A 347 24.89 -17.30 12.33
N LYS A 348 24.01 -16.64 13.11
CA LYS A 348 22.76 -16.05 12.63
C LYS A 348 22.96 -14.82 11.73
N ARG A 349 24.19 -14.31 11.58
CA ARG A 349 24.51 -13.15 10.73
C ARG A 349 24.73 -13.54 9.27
N LEU A 350 24.95 -14.83 9.02
CA LEU A 350 25.22 -15.35 7.69
C LEU A 350 23.91 -15.86 7.07
N PHE A 351 23.55 -15.26 5.93
CA PHE A 351 22.46 -15.75 5.12
C PHE A 351 22.91 -16.94 4.28
N VAL A 352 22.24 -18.08 4.45
CA VAL A 352 22.42 -19.32 3.69
C VAL A 352 21.28 -19.43 2.69
N ALA A 353 21.58 -19.10 1.43
CA ALA A 353 20.62 -19.19 0.34
C ALA A 353 20.18 -20.65 0.09
N ASP A 354 18.96 -20.83 -0.44
CA ASP A 354 18.52 -22.14 -0.89
C ASP A 354 19.41 -22.62 -2.06
N PRO A 355 20.06 -23.79 -1.96
CA PRO A 355 20.80 -24.36 -3.08
C PRO A 355 19.91 -24.76 -4.27
N ASN A 356 18.59 -24.90 -4.07
CA ASN A 356 17.62 -25.19 -5.12
C ASN A 356 16.42 -24.24 -5.00
N PRO A 357 16.57 -22.96 -5.39
CA PRO A 357 15.46 -22.01 -5.35
C PRO A 357 14.31 -22.54 -6.20
N HIS A 358 13.09 -22.40 -5.69
CA HIS A 358 11.90 -22.65 -6.51
C HIS A 358 11.98 -21.72 -7.73
N SER A 359 12.17 -22.27 -8.92
CA SER A 359 12.00 -21.51 -10.14
C SER A 359 10.50 -21.32 -10.31
N ASP A 360 10.04 -20.07 -10.23
CA ASP A 360 8.64 -19.68 -10.46
C ASP A 360 8.10 -20.10 -11.85
N GLU A 361 8.96 -20.61 -12.74
CA GLU A 361 8.62 -21.12 -14.08
C GLU A 361 7.94 -22.50 -14.10
N GLU A 362 7.90 -23.26 -13.00
CA GLU A 362 7.29 -24.61 -12.99
C GLU A 362 5.79 -24.66 -12.60
N GLU A 363 5.14 -23.53 -12.31
CA GLU A 363 3.71 -23.52 -11.90
C GLU A 363 2.70 -23.33 -13.05
N GLU A 364 3.11 -23.07 -14.30
CA GLU A 364 2.18 -22.87 -15.44
C GLU A 364 1.82 -24.13 -16.25
N LEU A 365 2.34 -25.32 -15.92
CA LEU A 365 2.16 -26.54 -16.75
C LEU A 365 1.28 -27.65 -16.16
N GLU A 366 0.50 -27.39 -15.12
CA GLU A 366 -0.40 -28.40 -14.55
C GLU A 366 -1.85 -27.92 -14.45
N ASP A 367 -2.50 -27.60 -15.58
CA ASP A 367 -3.99 -27.49 -15.65
C ASP A 367 -4.59 -27.79 -17.05
N GLU A 368 -3.88 -28.44 -17.98
CA GLU A 368 -4.55 -29.11 -19.11
C GLU A 368 -4.98 -30.52 -18.67
N GLU A 369 -6.19 -30.60 -18.09
CA GLU A 369 -6.97 -31.84 -18.05
C GLU A 369 -7.14 -32.35 -19.49
N VAL A 370 -6.23 -33.20 -19.94
CA VAL A 370 -6.46 -34.05 -21.11
C VAL A 370 -7.62 -34.98 -20.74
N GLU A 371 -8.81 -34.60 -21.17
CA GLU A 371 -10.02 -35.41 -21.17
C GLU A 371 -9.70 -36.74 -21.88
N MET A 372 -9.27 -37.73 -21.09
CA MET A 372 -9.05 -39.10 -21.53
C MET A 372 -10.39 -39.66 -21.98
N ARG A 373 -10.70 -39.46 -23.26
CA ARG A 373 -11.81 -40.14 -23.92
C ARG A 373 -11.62 -41.64 -23.72
N PRO A 374 -12.62 -42.36 -23.20
CA PRO A 374 -12.51 -43.79 -23.02
C PRO A 374 -12.24 -44.43 -24.39
N ILE A 375 -11.11 -45.12 -24.48
CA ILE A 375 -10.74 -45.96 -25.60
C ILE A 375 -11.87 -46.99 -25.77
N ARG A 376 -12.68 -46.77 -26.80
CA ARG A 376 -13.73 -47.68 -27.25
C ARG A 376 -13.01 -48.92 -27.76
N TRP A 377 -12.97 -49.97 -26.95
CA TRP A 377 -12.50 -51.29 -27.35
C TRP A 377 -13.26 -51.68 -28.63
N LEU A 378 -12.53 -51.73 -29.75
CA LEU A 378 -13.09 -52.21 -31.01
C LEU A 378 -13.52 -53.66 -30.81
N ASP A 379 -14.73 -53.93 -31.26
CA ASP A 379 -15.35 -55.24 -31.35
C ASP A 379 -14.40 -56.26 -32.00
N ALA A 380 -14.31 -57.41 -31.36
CA ALA A 380 -13.63 -58.58 -31.89
C ALA A 380 -14.28 -58.99 -33.23
N PRO A 381 -13.49 -59.26 -34.30
CA PRO A 381 -14.04 -59.80 -35.52
C PRO A 381 -14.57 -61.24 -35.31
N PRO A 382 -15.69 -61.61 -35.94
CA PRO A 382 -16.32 -62.90 -35.75
C PRO A 382 -15.50 -64.06 -36.35
N ALA A 383 -15.59 -65.21 -35.69
CA ALA A 383 -14.92 -66.46 -36.06
C ALA A 383 -15.56 -67.15 -37.28
N GLY A 384 -14.73 -67.67 -38.18
CA GLY A 384 -15.07 -68.61 -39.29
C GLY A 384 -15.66 -67.91 -40.51
N VAL A 385 -15.26 -68.19 -41.76
CA VAL A 385 -14.96 -69.48 -42.41
C VAL A 385 -13.88 -69.30 -43.47
#